data_AF-A0A432VRK4-F1
#
_entry.id   AF-A0A432VRK4-F1
#
_cell.length_a   1.000
_cell.length_b   1.000
_cell.length_c   1.000
_cell.angle_alpha   90.00
_cell.angle_beta   90.00
_cell.angle_gamma   90.00
#
_symmetry.space_group_name_H-M   'P 1'
#
loop_
_entity.id
_entity.type
_entity.pdbx_description
1 polymer ?
#
loop_
_entity_poly.entity_id
_entity_poly.type
_entity_poly.pdbx_seq_one_letter_code
_entity_poly.pdbx_strand_id
1 'polypeptide(L)'
;MTVRLGINIVAAHNPNMGQALMYISGSLGEDFGGWVRNAVGSYGQYKAQSELTRFAAKNGLSLQELNLILALNSKIGLEVAGTTYNSESGTVEGFLSREKPGGIFGRASRYIGVLWDINDTLLNAQGLLDAVSLQVINSGHTGHLTGHSLGAWRVNNLVRQGFIESGTLLSLPGFAYPAAGTSGACATLDLICGTGAMTIFRPGTTSVESPSWWRWIYRNHTIGTVDGYGERWPG
;
A
#
# COMPACT_ATOMS: atom_id res chain seq x y z
N MET A 1 -11.28 -33.33 -2.53
CA MET A 1 -10.06 -33.64 -1.74
C MET A 1 -8.79 -32.98 -2.29
N THR A 2 -8.66 -32.84 -3.61
CA THR A 2 -7.47 -32.31 -4.31
C THR A 2 -7.16 -30.82 -4.07
N VAL A 3 -8.20 -29.98 -3.91
CA VAL A 3 -8.04 -28.53 -3.67
C VAL A 3 -7.39 -28.24 -2.31
N ARG A 4 -7.75 -28.97 -1.25
CA ARG A 4 -7.16 -28.79 0.09
C ARG A 4 -5.68 -29.20 0.14
N LEU A 5 -5.27 -30.18 -0.65
CA LEU A 5 -3.87 -30.59 -0.78
C LEU A 5 -3.05 -29.51 -1.50
N GLY A 6 -3.58 -28.92 -2.57
CA GLY A 6 -2.94 -27.79 -3.25
C GLY A 6 -2.80 -26.55 -2.37
N ILE A 7 -3.82 -26.24 -1.57
CA ILE A 7 -3.79 -25.13 -0.60
C ILE A 7 -2.76 -25.36 0.50
N ASN A 8 -2.64 -26.58 1.03
CA ASN A 8 -1.65 -26.90 2.06
C ASN A 8 -0.21 -26.88 1.53
N ILE A 9 0.02 -27.32 0.30
CA ILE A 9 1.35 -27.25 -0.36
C ILE A 9 1.74 -25.78 -0.60
N VAL A 10 0.78 -24.96 -1.05
CA VAL A 10 0.98 -23.53 -1.25
C VAL A 10 1.20 -22.80 0.07
N ALA A 11 0.41 -23.11 1.11
CA ALA A 11 0.54 -22.54 2.45
C ALA A 11 1.87 -22.92 3.12
N ALA A 12 2.36 -24.14 2.87
CA ALA A 12 3.65 -24.63 3.37
C ALA A 12 4.83 -23.92 2.71
N HIS A 13 4.68 -23.46 1.46
CA HIS A 13 5.73 -22.72 0.75
C HIS A 13 5.62 -21.20 0.93
N ASN A 14 4.40 -20.68 1.14
CA ASN A 14 4.14 -19.27 1.39
C ASN A 14 2.91 -19.11 2.31
N PRO A 15 3.12 -18.79 3.61
CA PRO A 15 2.02 -18.71 4.59
C PRO A 15 1.00 -17.62 4.25
N ASN A 16 1.39 -16.54 3.55
CA ASN A 16 0.49 -15.47 3.13
C ASN A 16 -0.43 -15.92 1.98
N MET A 17 0.09 -16.75 1.06
CA MET A 17 -0.71 -17.36 0.01
C MET A 17 -1.65 -18.44 0.58
N GLY A 18 -1.24 -19.10 1.67
CA GLY A 18 -2.09 -19.98 2.47
C GLY A 18 -3.26 -19.26 3.12
N GLN A 19 -3.04 -18.10 3.74
CA GLN A 19 -4.12 -17.28 4.30
C GLN A 19 -5.09 -16.77 3.23
N ALA A 20 -4.57 -16.30 2.09
CA ALA A 20 -5.40 -15.94 0.94
C ALA A 20 -6.25 -17.13 0.47
N LEU A 21 -5.67 -18.34 0.38
CA LEU A 21 -6.40 -19.54 -0.03
C LEU A 21 -7.37 -20.09 1.02
N MET A 22 -7.13 -19.85 2.31
CA MET A 22 -8.07 -20.18 3.38
C MET A 22 -9.29 -19.26 3.34
N TYR A 23 -9.09 -17.95 3.10
CA TYR A 23 -10.17 -17.00 2.79
C TYR A 23 -10.97 -17.47 1.56
N ILE A 24 -10.28 -17.88 0.48
CA ILE A 24 -10.88 -18.45 -0.74
C ILE A 24 -11.77 -19.65 -0.44
N SER A 25 -11.29 -20.58 0.39
CA SER A 25 -12.05 -21.80 0.71
C SER A 25 -13.29 -21.55 1.57
N GLY A 26 -13.27 -20.45 2.35
CA GLY A 26 -14.38 -20.04 3.21
C GLY A 26 -15.38 -19.10 2.53
N SER A 27 -14.98 -18.38 1.47
CA SER A 27 -15.79 -17.34 0.82
C SER A 27 -16.32 -17.72 -0.58
N LEU A 28 -16.15 -18.97 -1.01
CA LEU A 28 -16.66 -19.48 -2.29
C LEU A 28 -18.20 -19.56 -2.26
N GLY A 29 -18.85 -18.40 -2.46
CA GLY A 29 -20.30 -18.24 -2.55
C GLY A 29 -20.77 -16.78 -2.64
N GLU A 30 -20.19 -15.85 -1.89
CA GLU A 30 -20.83 -14.54 -1.63
C GLU A 30 -20.08 -13.28 -2.13
N ASP A 31 -18.76 -13.33 -2.36
CA ASP A 31 -17.97 -12.15 -2.80
C ASP A 31 -16.87 -12.50 -3.82
N PHE A 32 -17.28 -12.77 -5.07
CA PHE A 32 -16.37 -13.03 -6.19
C PHE A 32 -15.49 -11.82 -6.52
N GLY A 33 -15.99 -10.60 -6.31
CA GLY A 33 -15.26 -9.36 -6.57
C GLY A 33 -14.07 -9.16 -5.62
N GLY A 34 -14.29 -9.35 -4.32
CA GLY A 34 -13.22 -9.31 -3.31
C GLY A 34 -12.20 -10.43 -3.50
N TRP A 35 -12.65 -11.62 -3.93
CA TRP A 35 -11.78 -12.74 -4.27
C TRP A 35 -10.75 -12.38 -5.36
N VAL A 36 -11.23 -11.90 -6.53
CA VAL A 36 -10.35 -11.53 -7.65
C VAL A 36 -9.35 -10.46 -7.21
N ARG A 37 -9.82 -9.46 -6.45
CA ARG A 37 -8.98 -8.37 -5.93
C ARG A 37 -7.83 -8.88 -5.08
N ASN A 38 -8.12 -9.77 -4.13
CA ASN A 38 -7.11 -10.34 -3.25
C ASN A 38 -6.16 -11.29 -4.00
N ALA A 39 -6.67 -12.06 -4.97
CA ALA A 39 -5.86 -12.97 -5.77
C ALA A 39 -4.84 -12.23 -6.67
N VAL A 40 -5.29 -11.21 -7.41
CA VAL A 40 -4.42 -10.40 -8.27
C VAL A 40 -3.39 -9.63 -7.44
N GLY A 41 -3.82 -9.06 -6.31
CA GLY A 41 -2.92 -8.40 -5.36
C GLY A 41 -1.83 -9.34 -4.82
N SER A 42 -2.21 -10.58 -4.47
CA SER A 42 -1.28 -11.60 -3.98
C SER A 42 -0.27 -12.03 -5.04
N TYR A 43 -0.70 -12.17 -6.31
CA TYR A 43 0.20 -12.50 -7.41
C TYR A 43 1.24 -11.39 -7.66
N GLY A 44 0.82 -10.12 -7.63
CA GLY A 44 1.72 -8.98 -7.73
C GLY A 44 2.77 -8.98 -6.60
N GLN A 45 2.33 -9.22 -5.37
CA GLN A 45 3.23 -9.32 -4.21
C GLN A 45 4.21 -10.50 -4.32
N TYR A 46 3.76 -11.65 -4.82
CA TYR A 46 4.62 -12.81 -5.07
C TYR A 46 5.71 -12.49 -6.11
N LYS A 47 5.36 -11.79 -7.20
CA LYS A 47 6.35 -11.36 -8.20
C LYS A 47 7.36 -10.37 -7.61
N ALA A 48 6.91 -9.42 -6.80
CA ALA A 48 7.81 -8.51 -6.08
C ALA A 48 8.78 -9.26 -5.16
N GLN A 49 8.28 -10.21 -4.37
CA GLN A 49 9.12 -11.07 -3.51
C GLN A 49 10.14 -11.88 -4.32
N SER A 50 9.75 -12.39 -5.50
CA SER A 50 10.66 -13.14 -6.38
C SER A 50 11.82 -12.27 -6.91
N GLU A 51 11.53 -11.05 -7.36
CA GLU A 51 12.60 -10.14 -7.82
C GLU A 51 13.50 -9.68 -6.67
N LEU A 52 12.92 -9.41 -5.49
CA LEU A 52 13.71 -9.07 -4.31
C LEU A 52 14.53 -10.24 -3.79
N THR A 53 14.05 -11.48 -3.94
CA THR A 53 14.83 -12.68 -3.64
C THR A 53 16.06 -12.77 -4.55
N ARG A 54 15.89 -12.50 -5.86
CA ARG A 54 17.02 -12.47 -6.80
C ARG A 54 18.01 -11.35 -6.45
N PHE A 55 17.51 -10.18 -6.07
CA PHE A 55 18.34 -9.07 -5.64
C PHE A 55 19.10 -9.41 -4.36
N ALA A 56 18.43 -9.97 -3.35
CA ALA A 56 19.05 -10.41 -2.10
C ALA A 56 20.18 -11.42 -2.39
N ALA A 57 19.89 -12.45 -3.17
CA ALA A 57 20.86 -13.49 -3.51
C ALA A 57 22.09 -12.94 -4.25
N LYS A 58 21.89 -11.98 -5.17
CA LYS A 58 23.01 -11.28 -5.85
C LYS A 58 23.90 -10.49 -4.90
N ASN A 59 23.38 -10.07 -3.74
CA ASN A 59 24.11 -9.34 -2.72
C ASN A 59 24.52 -10.22 -1.53
N GLY A 60 24.43 -11.54 -1.66
CA GLY A 60 24.82 -12.49 -0.61
C GLY A 60 23.87 -12.55 0.58
N LEU A 61 22.61 -12.12 0.40
CA LEU A 61 21.58 -12.12 1.43
C LEU A 61 20.45 -13.09 1.08
N SER A 62 19.81 -13.64 2.11
CA SER A 62 18.47 -14.24 2.00
C SER A 62 17.40 -13.15 1.90
N LEU A 63 16.21 -13.52 1.40
CA LEU A 63 15.06 -12.60 1.38
C LEU A 63 14.69 -12.10 2.79
N GLN A 64 14.84 -12.97 3.80
CA GLN A 64 14.53 -12.64 5.20
C GLN A 64 15.50 -11.61 5.76
N GLU A 65 16.80 -11.76 5.49
CA GLU A 65 17.83 -10.78 5.89
C GLU A 65 17.62 -9.44 5.20
N LEU A 66 17.33 -9.45 3.89
CA LEU A 66 16.98 -8.23 3.17
C LEU A 66 15.75 -7.55 3.78
N ASN A 67 14.67 -8.30 4.04
CA ASN A 67 13.45 -7.75 4.62
C ASN A 67 13.67 -7.22 6.05
N LEU A 68 14.52 -7.86 6.83
CA LEU A 68 14.92 -7.36 8.14
C LEU A 68 15.67 -6.02 8.02
N ILE A 69 16.63 -5.92 7.10
CA ILE A 69 17.35 -4.67 6.83
C ILE A 69 16.38 -3.57 6.40
N LEU A 70 15.47 -3.87 5.46
CA LEU A 70 14.46 -2.92 5.00
C LEU A 70 13.54 -2.47 6.14
N ALA A 71 13.08 -3.39 7.00
CA ALA A 71 12.23 -3.06 8.15
C ALA A 71 12.96 -2.21 9.20
N LEU A 72 14.22 -2.53 9.51
CA LEU A 72 15.06 -1.74 10.39
C LEU A 72 15.32 -0.34 9.81
N ASN A 73 15.63 -0.26 8.52
CA ASN A 73 15.84 1.00 7.83
C ASN A 73 14.55 1.85 7.80
N SER A 74 13.38 1.22 7.64
CA SER A 74 12.08 1.89 7.73
C SER A 74 11.87 2.53 9.12
N LYS A 75 12.20 1.80 10.20
CA LYS A 75 12.12 2.35 11.57
C LYS A 75 13.05 3.53 11.77
N ILE A 76 14.29 3.43 11.29
CA ILE A 76 15.24 4.56 11.31
C ILE A 76 14.63 5.75 10.56
N GLY A 77 14.03 5.52 9.40
CA GLY A 77 13.35 6.56 8.63
C GLY A 77 12.20 7.23 9.37
N LEU A 78 11.40 6.46 10.12
CA LEU A 78 10.33 7.01 10.96
C LEU A 78 10.90 7.94 12.04
N GLU A 79 11.96 7.54 12.73
CA GLU A 79 12.61 8.35 13.76
C GLU A 79 13.29 9.61 13.18
N VAL A 80 13.92 9.48 12.00
CA VAL A 80 14.73 10.55 11.39
C VAL A 80 13.88 11.55 10.61
N ALA A 81 12.94 11.05 9.81
CA ALA A 81 12.13 11.85 8.89
C ALA A 81 10.70 12.10 9.40
N GLY A 82 10.29 11.46 10.49
CA GLY A 82 8.95 11.59 11.05
C GLY A 82 7.92 10.70 10.36
N THR A 83 6.65 10.81 10.77
CA THR A 83 5.55 10.01 10.25
C THR A 83 4.76 10.70 9.13
N THR A 84 4.04 9.92 8.33
CA THR A 84 2.99 10.40 7.41
C THR A 84 1.58 9.99 7.85
N TYR A 85 1.44 9.33 9.01
CA TYR A 85 0.15 9.02 9.61
C TYR A 85 -0.33 10.21 10.45
N ASN A 86 -1.57 10.64 10.21
CA ASN A 86 -2.28 11.60 11.02
C ASN A 86 -3.50 10.92 11.65
N SER A 87 -3.43 10.70 12.97
CA SER A 87 -4.49 10.06 13.73
C SER A 87 -5.75 10.92 13.90
N GLU A 88 -5.63 12.25 13.85
CA GLU A 88 -6.78 13.16 14.00
C GLU A 88 -7.66 13.16 12.75
N SER A 89 -7.04 13.10 11.56
CA SER A 89 -7.75 13.05 10.28
C SER A 89 -7.97 11.63 9.75
N GLY A 90 -7.39 10.61 10.39
CA GLY A 90 -7.43 9.23 9.89
C GLY A 90 -6.77 9.07 8.52
N THR A 91 -5.72 9.86 8.25
CA THR A 91 -5.05 9.87 6.95
C THR A 91 -3.64 9.29 7.02
N VAL A 92 -3.24 8.57 5.98
CA VAL A 92 -1.86 8.12 5.76
C VAL A 92 -1.39 8.68 4.44
N GLU A 93 -0.48 9.64 4.48
CA GLU A 93 0.06 10.25 3.27
C GLU A 93 1.32 9.54 2.75
N GLY A 94 1.68 9.83 1.50
CA GLY A 94 2.76 9.17 0.76
C GLY A 94 4.01 10.03 0.58
N PHE A 95 4.64 9.95 -0.59
CA PHE A 95 5.89 10.66 -0.86
C PHE A 95 5.82 12.16 -0.58
N LEU A 96 6.90 12.70 0.00
CA LEU A 96 7.07 14.14 0.27
C LEU A 96 5.92 14.74 1.11
N SER A 97 5.24 13.94 1.95
CA SER A 97 4.15 14.41 2.83
C SER A 97 4.55 14.46 4.31
N ARG A 98 5.79 14.06 4.63
CA ARG A 98 6.34 14.14 6.00
C ARG A 98 6.48 15.61 6.40
N GLU A 99 5.41 16.17 6.96
CA GLU A 99 5.31 17.56 7.41
C GLU A 99 4.79 17.63 8.87
N LYS A 100 5.51 17.06 9.86
CA LYS A 100 5.26 17.35 11.30
C LYS A 100 6.47 17.04 12.22
N PRO A 101 6.50 17.60 13.46
CA PRO A 101 7.69 18.01 14.23
C PRO A 101 8.37 16.87 15.01
N GLY A 102 8.83 15.84 14.31
CA GLY A 102 9.66 14.78 14.90
C GLY A 102 10.94 14.48 14.11
N GLY A 103 11.03 14.97 12.87
CA GLY A 103 12.23 14.79 12.08
C GLY A 103 13.37 15.68 12.59
N ILE A 104 14.54 15.08 12.83
CA ILE A 104 15.75 15.79 13.28
C ILE A 104 16.21 16.92 12.33
N PHE A 105 15.70 16.94 11.09
CA PHE A 105 16.10 17.90 10.05
C PHE A 105 15.01 18.92 9.67
N GLY A 106 13.92 19.02 10.45
CA GLY A 106 12.85 20.00 10.21
C GLY A 106 12.26 19.92 8.80
N ARG A 107 12.19 21.04 8.06
CA ARG A 107 11.64 21.06 6.69
C ARG A 107 12.42 20.21 5.68
N ALA A 108 13.70 19.95 5.93
CA ALA A 108 14.50 19.08 5.06
C ALA A 108 14.12 17.61 5.18
N SER A 109 13.51 17.19 6.30
CA SER A 109 12.99 15.83 6.50
C SER A 109 12.01 15.40 5.40
N ARG A 110 11.30 16.34 4.76
CA ARG A 110 10.45 16.08 3.60
C ARG A 110 11.22 15.49 2.42
N TYR A 111 12.38 16.05 2.10
CA TYR A 111 13.19 15.64 0.95
C TYR A 111 14.07 14.42 1.27
N ILE A 112 14.64 14.38 2.47
CA ILE A 112 15.45 13.23 2.91
C ILE A 112 14.54 12.00 3.11
N GLY A 113 13.29 12.22 3.54
CA GLY A 113 12.22 11.23 3.68
C GLY A 113 12.05 10.31 2.48
N VAL A 114 12.31 10.80 1.26
CA VAL A 114 12.15 10.06 0.01
C VAL A 114 12.98 8.77 -0.02
N LEU A 115 14.17 8.77 0.57
CA LEU A 115 15.01 7.57 0.63
C LEU A 115 14.31 6.45 1.40
N TRP A 116 13.64 6.80 2.51
CA TRP A 116 12.86 5.86 3.29
C TRP A 116 11.51 5.55 2.65
N ASP A 117 10.92 6.49 1.93
CA ASP A 117 9.71 6.20 1.15
C ASP A 117 9.98 5.16 0.04
N ILE A 118 11.17 5.16 -0.58
CA ILE A 118 11.62 4.10 -1.51
C ILE A 118 11.75 2.77 -0.78
N ASN A 119 12.42 2.74 0.37
CA ASN A 119 12.55 1.55 1.21
C ASN A 119 11.17 0.97 1.59
N ASP A 120 10.27 1.83 2.04
CA ASP A 120 8.91 1.49 2.44
C ASP A 120 8.09 1.00 1.24
N THR A 121 8.32 1.55 0.05
CA THR A 121 7.73 1.05 -1.20
C THR A 121 8.13 -0.40 -1.47
N LEU A 122 9.39 -0.79 -1.23
CA LEU A 122 9.85 -2.17 -1.40
C LEU A 122 9.20 -3.13 -0.39
N LEU A 123 8.97 -2.69 0.85
CA LEU A 123 8.23 -3.47 1.85
C LEU A 123 6.76 -3.63 1.42
N ASN A 124 6.09 -2.54 1.09
CA ASN A 124 4.67 -2.56 0.70
C ASN A 124 4.43 -3.34 -0.61
N ALA A 125 5.38 -3.32 -1.53
CA ALA A 125 5.35 -4.11 -2.76
C ALA A 125 5.28 -5.62 -2.50
N GLN A 126 5.91 -6.08 -1.41
CA GLN A 126 5.86 -7.47 -0.98
C GLN A 126 4.65 -7.80 -0.11
N GLY A 127 3.83 -6.79 0.22
CA GLY A 127 2.78 -6.90 1.22
C GLY A 127 3.29 -6.88 2.66
N LEU A 128 4.53 -6.45 2.90
CA LEU A 128 5.06 -6.28 4.25
C LEU A 128 4.69 -4.91 4.81
N LEU A 129 4.63 -4.82 6.13
CA LEU A 129 4.34 -3.59 6.84
C LEU A 129 5.64 -2.82 7.10
N ASP A 130 5.63 -1.53 6.77
CA ASP A 130 6.69 -0.59 7.13
C ASP A 130 6.45 0.03 8.51
N ALA A 131 7.37 0.88 8.95
CA ALA A 131 7.30 1.50 10.27
C ALA A 131 6.07 2.41 10.46
N VAL A 132 5.56 3.05 9.40
CA VAL A 132 4.36 3.88 9.48
C VAL A 132 3.12 3.00 9.65
N SER A 133 3.02 1.89 8.90
CA SER A 133 1.94 0.91 9.09
C SER A 133 1.97 0.29 10.49
N LEU A 134 3.15 0.00 11.03
CA LEU A 134 3.30 -0.48 12.41
C LEU A 134 2.89 0.59 13.44
N GLN A 135 3.15 1.87 13.17
CA GLN A 135 2.69 2.95 14.03
C GLN A 135 1.16 3.04 14.09
N VAL A 136 0.46 2.85 12.96
CA VAL A 136 -1.01 2.77 12.92
C VAL A 136 -1.52 1.61 13.77
N ILE A 137 -0.91 0.44 13.67
CA ILE A 137 -1.29 -0.73 14.49
C ILE A 137 -1.07 -0.42 15.97
N ASN A 138 0.08 0.18 16.30
CA ASN A 138 0.44 0.50 17.68
C ASN A 138 -0.40 1.64 18.28
N SER A 139 -1.04 2.49 17.46
CA SER A 139 -1.99 3.49 17.96
C SER A 139 -3.32 2.87 18.36
N GLY A 140 -3.57 1.60 18.02
CA GLY A 140 -4.83 0.90 18.27
C GLY A 140 -5.95 1.25 17.30
N HIS A 141 -5.63 1.91 16.18
CA HIS A 141 -6.63 2.25 15.16
C HIS A 141 -7.08 1.01 14.38
N THR A 142 -8.38 0.72 14.40
CA THR A 142 -8.97 -0.41 13.66
C THR A 142 -10.03 0.00 12.63
N GLY A 143 -10.49 1.26 12.67
CA GLY A 143 -11.54 1.75 11.78
C GLY A 143 -11.03 2.14 10.39
N HIS A 144 -11.85 2.89 9.66
CA HIS A 144 -11.53 3.37 8.31
C HIS A 144 -10.29 4.28 8.28
N LEU A 145 -9.47 4.17 7.22
CA LEU A 145 -8.36 5.10 6.93
C LEU A 145 -8.36 5.55 5.47
N THR A 146 -7.96 6.79 5.25
CA THR A 146 -7.73 7.33 3.90
C THR A 146 -6.23 7.40 3.61
N GLY A 147 -5.79 6.68 2.59
CA GLY A 147 -4.40 6.69 2.16
C GLY A 147 -4.20 7.45 0.85
N HIS A 148 -3.06 8.12 0.69
CA HIS A 148 -2.65 8.77 -0.55
C HIS A 148 -1.28 8.30 -1.05
N SER A 149 -1.15 7.96 -2.34
CA SER A 149 0.10 7.52 -2.96
C SER A 149 0.70 6.30 -2.22
N LEU A 150 1.93 6.38 -1.71
CA LEU A 150 2.51 5.33 -0.85
C LEU A 150 1.63 5.03 0.38
N GLY A 151 0.98 6.04 0.96
CA GLY A 151 0.05 5.87 2.07
C GLY A 151 -1.21 5.08 1.68
N ALA A 152 -1.69 5.21 0.43
CA ALA A 152 -2.75 4.35 -0.09
C ALA A 152 -2.30 2.90 -0.13
N TRP A 153 -1.04 2.63 -0.47
CA TRP A 153 -0.52 1.27 -0.44
C TRP A 153 -0.43 0.69 0.99
N ARG A 154 0.00 1.50 1.96
CA ARG A 154 0.02 1.13 3.37
C ARG A 154 -1.38 0.75 3.88
N VAL A 155 -2.36 1.62 3.66
CA VAL A 155 -3.77 1.37 4.00
C VAL A 155 -4.29 0.10 3.32
N ASN A 156 -3.99 -0.07 2.04
CA ASN A 156 -4.37 -1.27 1.29
C ASN A 156 -3.81 -2.57 1.89
N ASN A 157 -2.54 -2.55 2.33
CA ASN A 157 -1.91 -3.70 2.99
C ASN A 157 -2.48 -3.94 4.39
N LEU A 158 -2.80 -2.88 5.15
CA LEU A 158 -3.44 -2.99 6.47
C LEU A 158 -4.84 -3.62 6.36
N VAL A 159 -5.66 -3.20 5.39
CA VAL A 159 -6.98 -3.82 5.12
C VAL A 159 -6.80 -5.27 4.71
N ARG A 160 -5.90 -5.56 3.76
CA ARG A 160 -5.65 -6.93 3.27
C ARG A 160 -5.23 -7.90 4.38
N GLN A 161 -4.51 -7.40 5.38
CA GLN A 161 -4.06 -8.19 6.53
C GLN A 161 -5.05 -8.19 7.70
N GLY A 162 -6.18 -7.48 7.58
CA GLY A 162 -7.22 -7.43 8.60
C GLY A 162 -6.88 -6.60 9.83
N PHE A 163 -5.92 -5.67 9.74
CA PHE A 163 -5.58 -4.76 10.84
C PHE A 163 -6.57 -3.59 10.96
N ILE A 164 -7.20 -3.21 9.84
CA ILE A 164 -8.23 -2.17 9.80
C ILE A 164 -9.42 -2.65 8.97
N GLU A 165 -10.61 -2.12 9.26
CA GLU A 165 -11.89 -2.56 8.67
C GLU A 165 -12.01 -2.22 7.19
N SER A 166 -11.70 -0.97 6.80
CA SER A 166 -11.79 -0.52 5.42
C SER A 166 -10.87 0.67 5.14
N GLY A 167 -10.76 1.07 3.87
CA GLY A 167 -9.97 2.25 3.54
C GLY A 167 -10.25 2.86 2.17
N THR A 168 -10.02 4.17 2.08
CA THR A 168 -10.04 4.93 0.83
C THR A 168 -8.63 5.05 0.27
N LEU A 169 -8.44 4.63 -0.98
CA LEU A 169 -7.15 4.53 -1.65
C LEU A 169 -7.03 5.58 -2.75
N LEU A 170 -6.44 6.72 -2.42
CA LEU A 170 -6.23 7.82 -3.36
C LEU A 170 -4.85 7.67 -4.01
N SER A 171 -4.78 7.70 -5.34
CA SER A 171 -3.52 7.54 -6.07
C SER A 171 -2.78 6.23 -5.71
N LEU A 172 -3.52 5.12 -5.49
CA LEU A 172 -2.89 3.82 -5.23
C LEU A 172 -1.95 3.46 -6.39
N PRO A 173 -0.65 3.18 -6.17
CA PRO A 173 0.29 2.94 -7.25
C PRO A 173 -0.18 1.89 -8.28
N GLY A 174 0.07 2.13 -9.56
CA GLY A 174 -0.56 1.37 -10.66
C GLY A 174 -0.26 -0.12 -10.67
N PHE A 175 0.89 -0.54 -10.13
CA PHE A 175 1.26 -1.95 -9.97
C PHE A 175 0.65 -2.61 -8.71
N ALA A 176 -0.04 -1.85 -7.86
CA ALA A 176 -0.74 -2.36 -6.69
C ALA A 176 -2.23 -2.54 -6.99
N TYR A 177 -2.81 -3.66 -6.51
CA TYR A 177 -4.23 -3.93 -6.67
C TYR A 177 -4.99 -3.60 -5.38
N PRO A 178 -6.16 -2.92 -5.45
CA PRO A 178 -6.98 -2.62 -4.28
C PRO A 178 -7.48 -3.91 -3.62
N ALA A 179 -7.47 -3.96 -2.29
CA ALA A 179 -7.96 -5.06 -1.48
C ALA A 179 -9.50 -5.07 -1.42
N ALA A 180 -10.08 -6.21 -1.06
CA ALA A 180 -11.49 -6.24 -0.66
C ALA A 180 -11.72 -5.30 0.54
N GLY A 181 -12.86 -4.63 0.62
CA GLY A 181 -13.10 -3.61 1.66
C GLY A 181 -12.40 -2.27 1.41
N THR A 182 -11.93 -2.02 0.18
CA THR A 182 -11.38 -0.72 -0.21
C THR A 182 -12.12 -0.11 -1.39
N SER A 183 -12.22 1.21 -1.37
CA SER A 183 -12.64 2.06 -2.47
C SER A 183 -11.51 3.06 -2.75
N GLY A 184 -11.47 3.66 -3.94
CA GLY A 184 -10.37 4.56 -4.26
C GLY A 184 -10.60 5.34 -5.53
N ALA A 185 -9.69 6.29 -5.75
CA ALA A 185 -9.71 7.17 -6.90
C ALA A 185 -8.31 7.38 -7.45
N CYS A 186 -8.22 7.47 -8.77
CA CYS A 186 -7.02 7.84 -9.50
C CYS A 186 -7.37 9.02 -10.40
N ALA A 187 -6.60 10.10 -10.33
CA ALA A 187 -6.85 11.21 -11.21
C ALA A 187 -6.42 10.86 -12.63
N THR A 188 -7.12 11.35 -13.64
CA THR A 188 -6.97 10.89 -15.03
C THR A 188 -5.54 11.02 -15.55
N LEU A 189 -4.78 12.03 -15.12
CA LEU A 189 -3.38 12.29 -15.52
C LEU A 189 -2.34 11.82 -14.49
N ASP A 190 -2.75 11.11 -13.43
CA ASP A 190 -1.85 10.70 -12.36
C ASP A 190 -1.04 9.46 -12.72
N LEU A 191 0.25 9.65 -13.02
CA LEU A 191 1.17 8.58 -13.36
C LEU A 191 1.43 7.60 -12.21
N ILE A 192 1.27 8.02 -10.95
CA ILE A 192 1.53 7.15 -9.79
C ILE A 192 0.56 5.97 -9.82
N CYS A 193 -0.74 6.27 -9.99
CA CYS A 193 -1.78 5.24 -10.07
C CYS A 193 -2.01 4.68 -11.48
N GLY A 194 -1.16 5.06 -12.44
CA GLY A 194 -1.19 4.53 -13.79
C GLY A 194 -2.19 5.22 -14.72
N THR A 195 -2.61 6.44 -14.39
CA THR A 195 -3.60 7.25 -15.11
C THR A 195 -5.01 6.65 -15.10
N GLY A 196 -5.98 7.40 -15.63
CA GLY A 196 -7.36 6.91 -15.84
C GLY A 196 -7.44 5.64 -16.71
N ALA A 197 -6.41 5.36 -17.52
CA ALA A 197 -6.38 4.14 -18.32
C ALA A 197 -6.26 2.87 -17.45
N MET A 198 -5.53 2.93 -16.33
CA MET A 198 -5.36 1.77 -15.46
C MET A 198 -6.52 1.56 -14.48
N THR A 199 -7.40 2.54 -14.27
CA THR A 199 -8.55 2.37 -13.35
C THR A 199 -9.57 1.36 -13.87
N ILE A 200 -9.71 1.23 -15.18
CA ILE A 200 -10.63 0.27 -15.83
C ILE A 200 -10.31 -1.17 -15.41
N PHE A 201 -9.02 -1.46 -15.16
CA PHE A 201 -8.57 -2.79 -14.77
C PHE A 201 -8.50 -2.99 -13.25
N ARG A 202 -8.94 -2.00 -12.45
CA ARG A 202 -8.79 -1.95 -10.99
C ARG A 202 -10.16 -1.75 -10.32
N PRO A 203 -10.87 -2.86 -10.03
CA PRO A 203 -12.17 -2.85 -9.36
C PRO A 203 -12.13 -2.04 -8.07
N GLY A 204 -13.13 -1.19 -7.87
CA GLY A 204 -13.21 -0.29 -6.71
C GLY A 204 -12.34 0.96 -6.83
N THR A 205 -11.65 1.18 -7.95
CA THR A 205 -10.95 2.43 -8.26
C THR A 205 -11.72 3.20 -9.33
N THR A 206 -12.09 4.44 -9.05
CA THR A 206 -12.71 5.36 -10.00
C THR A 206 -11.67 6.27 -10.64
N SER A 207 -11.94 6.72 -11.86
CA SER A 207 -11.17 7.81 -12.47
C SER A 207 -11.84 9.13 -12.09
N VAL A 208 -11.07 10.09 -11.58
CA VAL A 208 -11.54 11.45 -11.27
C VAL A 208 -10.81 12.47 -12.11
N GLU A 209 -11.41 13.64 -12.33
CA GLU A 209 -10.77 14.69 -13.13
C GLU A 209 -9.49 15.20 -12.47
N SER A 210 -8.44 15.33 -13.27
CA SER A 210 -7.21 15.99 -12.87
C SER A 210 -7.41 17.50 -12.85
N PRO A 211 -6.87 18.23 -11.85
CA PRO A 211 -6.93 19.69 -11.84
C PRO A 211 -6.40 20.30 -13.15
N SER A 212 -7.08 21.35 -13.62
CA SER A 212 -6.77 22.00 -14.91
C SER A 212 -5.34 22.55 -15.02
N TRP A 213 -4.68 22.77 -13.88
CA TRP A 213 -3.30 23.24 -13.79
C TRP A 213 -2.25 22.11 -13.81
N TRP A 214 -2.65 20.83 -13.84
CA TRP A 214 -1.74 19.68 -13.82
C TRP A 214 -1.06 19.45 -15.17
N ARG A 215 0.14 20.01 -15.34
CA ARG A 215 1.03 19.72 -16.49
C ARG A 215 2.16 18.77 -16.09
N TRP A 216 1.84 17.47 -16.18
CA TRP A 216 2.65 16.25 -16.33
C TRP A 216 4.02 16.02 -15.65
N ILE A 217 4.83 16.99 -15.18
CA ILE A 217 6.24 16.67 -14.80
C ILE A 217 6.73 17.22 -13.45
N TYR A 218 6.11 18.23 -12.82
CA TYR A 218 6.83 18.92 -11.71
C TYR A 218 6.03 19.31 -10.46
N ARG A 219 4.84 18.77 -10.20
CA ARG A 219 4.11 19.11 -8.96
C ARG A 219 3.58 17.87 -8.25
N ASN A 220 4.02 17.73 -7.01
CA ASN A 220 3.53 16.72 -6.07
C ASN A 220 2.07 17.04 -5.72
N HIS A 221 1.14 16.13 -5.96
CA HIS A 221 -0.24 16.27 -5.53
C HIS A 221 -0.43 15.66 -4.15
N THR A 222 -1.36 16.24 -3.39
CA THR A 222 -1.80 15.79 -2.07
C THR A 222 -3.31 15.53 -2.11
N ILE A 223 -3.84 14.95 -1.04
CA ILE A 223 -5.29 14.66 -0.90
C ILE A 223 -6.14 15.89 -1.21
N GLY A 224 -5.73 17.08 -0.77
CA GLY A 224 -6.50 18.32 -0.95
C GLY A 224 -6.33 19.02 -2.29
N THR A 225 -5.54 18.47 -3.23
CA THR A 225 -5.24 19.15 -4.51
C THR A 225 -6.03 18.64 -5.70
N VAL A 226 -6.76 17.53 -5.55
CA VAL A 226 -7.62 16.94 -6.57
C VAL A 226 -9.05 16.98 -6.05
N ASP A 227 -9.93 17.72 -6.71
CA ASP A 227 -11.30 17.95 -6.20
C ASP A 227 -12.06 16.63 -5.96
N GLY A 228 -11.89 15.66 -6.86
CA GLY A 228 -12.49 14.33 -6.70
C GLY A 228 -11.96 13.52 -5.50
N TYR A 229 -10.78 13.86 -4.94
CA TYR A 229 -10.26 13.18 -3.75
C TYR A 229 -11.00 13.59 -2.46
N GLY A 230 -11.67 14.74 -2.47
CA GLY A 230 -12.48 15.23 -1.34
C GLY A 230 -13.90 14.66 -1.28
N GLU A 231 -14.32 13.88 -2.29
CA GLU A 231 -15.64 13.25 -2.31
C GLU A 231 -15.77 12.18 -1.21
N ARG A 232 -16.98 11.98 -0.68
CA ARG A 232 -17.23 10.91 0.29
C ARG A 232 -17.21 9.56 -0.43
N TRP A 233 -16.10 8.86 -0.31
CA TRP A 233 -15.96 7.50 -0.83
C TRP A 233 -16.67 6.51 0.10
N PRO A 234 -17.50 5.59 -0.43
CA PRO A 234 -18.14 4.56 0.40
C PRO A 234 -17.05 3.69 1.04
N GLY A 235 -17.11 3.60 2.36
CA GLY A 235 -16.25 2.74 3.19
C GLY A 235 -16.84 1.37 3.40
#